data_AF-A0A2N5AJ60-F1
#
_entry.id   AF-A0A2N5AJ60-F1
#
_cell.length_a   1.000
_cell.length_b   1.000
_cell.length_c   1.000
_cell.angle_alpha   90.00
_cell.angle_beta   90.00
_cell.angle_gamma   90.00
#
_symmetry.space_group_name_H-M   'P 1'
#
loop_
_entity.id
_entity.type
_entity.pdbx_description
1 polymer ?
#
loop_
_entity_poly.entity_id
_entity_poly.type
_entity_poly.pdbx_seq_one_letter_code
_entity_poly.pdbx_strand_id
1 'polypeptide(L)' 'MNALNAAMTVIGAGSYGTALAITLARNGHHVVLWGHDPK' A
#
# COMPACT_ATOMS: atom_id res chain seq x y z
N MET A 1 -10.14 1.40 21.74
CA MET A 1 -10.46 2.05 20.46
C MET A 1 -10.66 0.94 19.43
N ASN A 2 -11.87 0.74 18.93
CA ASN A 2 -12.14 -0.25 17.87
C ASN A 2 -11.62 0.34 16.55
N ALA A 3 -10.37 0.04 16.20
CA ALA A 3 -9.86 0.37 14.88
C ALA A 3 -10.55 -0.53 13.85
N LEU A 4 -11.24 0.07 12.87
CA LEU A 4 -11.71 -0.66 11.71
C LEU A 4 -10.48 -1.15 10.94
N ASN A 5 -10.31 -2.46 10.84
CA ASN A 5 -9.25 -3.08 10.05
C ASN A 5 -9.58 -2.93 8.56
N ALA A 6 -9.31 -1.74 8.00
CA ALA A 6 -9.49 -1.46 6.59
C ALA A 6 -8.35 -2.10 5.78
N ALA A 7 -8.70 -2.97 4.83
CA ALA A 7 -7.74 -3.48 3.87
C ALA A 7 -7.43 -2.38 2.83
N MET A 8 -6.14 -2.07 2.64
CA MET A 8 -5.69 -1.05 1.70
C MET A 8 -4.77 -1.67 0.64
N THR A 9 -4.99 -1.31 -0.62
CA THR A 9 -4.15 -1.75 -1.74
C THR A 9 -3.72 -0.55 -2.57
N VAL A 10 -2.42 -0.44 -2.86
CA VAL A 10 -1.85 0.55 -3.77
C VAL A 10 -1.65 -0.10 -5.14
N ILE A 11 -2.32 0.44 -6.16
CA ILE A 11 -2.22 -0.04 -7.54
C ILE A 11 -1.20 0.83 -8.29
N GLY A 12 -0.09 0.22 -8.69
CA GLY A 12 1.01 0.86 -9.41
C GLY A 12 2.30 0.93 -8.58
N ALA A 13 3.22 0.01 -8.86
CA ALA A 13 4.55 -0.04 -8.26
C ALA A 13 5.56 0.94 -8.89
N GLY A 14 5.10 2.17 -9.21
CA GLY A 14 5.98 3.28 -9.62
C GLY A 14 6.67 3.95 -8.43
N SER A 15 7.45 5.01 -8.68
CA SER A 15 8.15 5.77 -7.62
C SER A 15 7.20 6.30 -6.54
N TYR A 16 6.11 6.94 -6.94
CA TYR A 16 5.11 7.50 -6.02
C TYR A 16 4.31 6.41 -5.29
N GLY A 17 3.82 5.39 -6.01
CA GLY A 17 3.04 4.31 -5.39
C GLY A 17 3.85 3.52 -4.37
N THR A 18 5.13 3.27 -4.66
CA THR A 18 6.05 2.65 -3.71
C THR A 18 6.28 3.53 -2.48
N ALA A 19 6.54 4.82 -2.65
CA ALA A 19 6.73 5.74 -1.53
C ALA A 19 5.46 5.85 -0.64
N LEU A 20 4.28 5.86 -1.25
CA LEU A 20 2.99 5.88 -0.57
C LEU A 20 2.76 4.59 0.23
N ALA A 21 2.97 3.42 -0.39
CA ALA A 21 2.83 2.13 0.27
C ALA A 21 3.78 2.00 1.48
N ILE A 22 5.03 2.44 1.33
CA ILE A 22 6.01 2.45 2.43
C ILE A 22 5.54 3.38 3.56
N THR A 23 5.04 4.56 3.23
CA THR A 23 4.55 5.52 4.23
C THR A 23 3.36 4.94 5.02
N LEU A 24 2.42 4.30 4.33
CA LEU A 24 1.27 3.65 4.97
C LEU A 24 1.69 2.48 5.86
N ALA A 25 2.61 1.63 5.39
CA ALA A 25 3.15 0.52 6.18
C ALA A 25 3.88 1.00 7.45
N ARG A 26 4.67 2.08 7.34
CA ARG A 26 5.37 2.70 8.49
C ARG A 26 4.40 3.30 9.51
N ASN A 27 3.23 3.75 9.08
CA ASN A 27 2.16 4.22 9.97
C ASN A 27 1.35 3.07 10.61
N GLY A 28 1.80 1.83 10.47
CA GLY A 28 1.17 0.66 11.10
C GLY A 28 -0.03 0.11 10.34
N HIS A 29 -0.27 0.58 9.11
CA HIS A 29 -1.35 0.06 8.29
C HIS A 29 -0.90 -1.14 7.47
N HIS A 30 -1.75 -2.17 7.44
CA HIS A 30 -1.55 -3.29 6.52
C HIS A 30 -1.94 -2.86 5.09
N VAL A 31 -0.96 -2.86 4.19
CA VAL A 31 -1.11 -2.40 2.81
C VAL A 31 -0.48 -3.39 1.84
N VAL A 32 -1.16 -3.64 0.73
CA VAL A 32 -0.64 -4.43 -0.39
C VAL A 32 -0.21 -3.49 -1.52
N LEU A 33 1.01 -3.64 -2.05
CA LEU A 33 1.45 -2.92 -3.25
C LEU A 33 1.36 -3.87 -4.45
N TRP A 34 0.60 -3.47 -5.46
CA TRP A 34 0.44 -4.22 -6.70
C TRP A 34 1.12 -3.51 -7.86
N GLY A 35 1.93 -4.25 -8.62
CA GLY A 35 2.55 -3.79 -9.86
C GLY A 35 2.06 -4.61 -11.04
N HIS A 36 1.81 -3.96 -12.17
CA HIS A 36 1.52 -4.65 -13.42
C HIS A 36 2.84 -4.87 -14.18
N ASP A 37 3.26 -6.12 -14.32
CA ASP A 37 4.34 -6.52 -15.22
C ASP A 37 3.79 -7.50 -16.27
N PRO A 38 3.28 -7.00 -17.41
CA PRO A 38 2.69 -7.83 -18.45
C PRO A 38 3.70 -8.52 -19.37
N LYS A 39 5.00 -8.42 -19.09
CA LYS A 39 6.07 -9.01 -19.91
C LYS A 39 6.35 -10.47 -19.58
#